data_AF-A0A2V5U250-F1
#
_entry.id   AF-A0A2V5U250-F1
#
_cell.length_a   1.000
_cell.length_b   1.000
_cell.length_c   1.000
_cell.angle_alpha   90.00
_cell.angle_beta   90.00
_cell.angle_gamma   90.00
#
_symmetry.space_group_name_H-M   'P 1'
#
loop_
_entity.id
_entity.type
_entity.pdbx_description
1 polymer ?
#
loop_
_entity_poly.entity_id
_entity_poly.type
_entity_poly.pdbx_seq_one_letter_code
_entity_poly.pdbx_strand_id
1 'polypeptide(L)'
;MHSKGLIELGRGLMVVVDLYAKEKVRIPSSSFWFRRTYRHKNWLLTSYHELEIALLTGTIVQPESVPDLNWLESDAGRIISRIFEQLIERTESANITVLADSLQNYVGGISRCLAVSEALQIFKAIAPILRSYISRQQIGTTEDTTEPAERLAITELYAFALLNLLLSFSNQLERLDPVSLGAIIESVDWLKRETLYTGVVLPRKVIEEIEFVRDRLEFEFRIEGKIVSPFWLQKEMAALGYVRFLAEATSAILEGVEITFGNEIRQQLAQKNYVVVAQLVQRGLEACTKLSNHFAKFERSHNEYVLLNRSGEYEWPKIDWNEFQKRIASLREGLVTALAESSAALAKLPLIESWPDFFGHSYTVLSEECFTAMADGREELFRVVFPAFFKLALEGNERLRQKFLSDARNIQLSIEPLADLMALSGYAAVFSKLDNKNFWELVEYCWNQYFALFAEDSQKRHVIQLLCLAVEPTLRIAPRSVMRTRWQQMCEGVFVARGLASERDFWRGARDSEPKHPSALVRIFSRSRYLFNDPCVVFLAFYAFKRPEAASLEKPRRVISLERDLQRSTENDLDE
;
A
#
# COMPACT_ATOMS: atom_id res chain seq x y z
N MET A 1 35.27 18.18 -10.17
CA MET A 1 35.09 17.18 -9.11
C MET A 1 34.90 15.81 -9.75
N HIS A 2 35.79 14.85 -9.45
CA HIS A 2 35.62 13.45 -9.85
C HIS A 2 34.34 12.89 -9.22
N SER A 3 33.61 12.05 -9.95
CA SER A 3 32.29 11.55 -9.55
C SER A 3 32.31 10.76 -8.25
N LYS A 4 33.41 10.06 -7.97
CA LYS A 4 33.68 9.45 -6.66
C LYS A 4 33.59 10.46 -5.50
N GLY A 5 34.16 11.65 -5.66
CA GLY A 5 34.13 12.70 -4.64
C GLY A 5 32.74 13.28 -4.42
N LEU A 6 31.89 13.33 -5.47
CA LEU A 6 30.49 13.76 -5.33
C LEU A 6 29.67 12.75 -4.53
N ILE A 7 29.87 11.45 -4.78
CA ILE A 7 29.20 10.37 -4.04
C ILE A 7 29.64 10.35 -2.58
N GLU A 8 30.95 10.44 -2.32
CA GLU A 8 31.50 10.48 -0.97
C GLU A 8 30.97 11.70 -0.19
N LEU A 9 30.89 12.87 -0.82
CA LEU A 9 30.30 14.07 -0.22
C LEU A 9 28.81 13.88 0.09
N GLY A 10 28.03 13.35 -0.87
CA GLY A 10 26.60 13.13 -0.67
C GLY A 10 26.30 12.13 0.45
N ARG A 11 27.02 11.01 0.47
CA ARG A 11 26.95 10.00 1.55
C ARG A 11 27.36 10.57 2.89
N GLY A 12 28.50 11.25 2.95
CA GLY A 12 29.01 11.87 4.17
C GLY A 12 28.00 12.87 4.75
N LEU A 13 27.39 13.70 3.90
CA LEU A 13 26.37 14.66 4.31
C LEU A 13 25.11 13.98 4.88
N MET A 14 24.61 12.92 4.24
CA MET A 14 23.49 12.14 4.77
C MET A 14 23.80 11.52 6.14
N VAL A 15 25.02 10.99 6.32
CA VAL A 15 25.47 10.45 7.62
C VAL A 15 25.54 11.54 8.68
N VAL A 16 26.09 12.71 8.35
CA VAL A 16 26.18 13.85 9.27
C VAL A 16 24.79 14.29 9.71
N VAL A 17 23.81 14.37 8.80
CA VAL A 17 22.44 14.74 9.14
C VAL A 17 21.75 13.67 10.00
N ASP A 18 21.98 12.39 9.74
CA ASP A 18 21.46 11.29 10.59
C ASP A 18 22.04 11.34 12.01
N LEU A 19 23.34 11.60 12.15
CA LEU A 19 23.98 11.79 13.45
C LEU A 19 23.47 13.04 14.16
N TYR A 20 23.30 14.14 13.41
CA TYR A 20 22.74 15.37 13.94
C TYR A 20 21.33 15.15 14.47
N ALA A 21 20.45 14.44 13.76
CA ALA A 21 19.08 14.18 14.20
C ALA A 21 19.03 13.46 15.57
N LYS A 22 19.98 12.56 15.86
CA LYS A 22 20.10 11.87 17.16
C LYS A 22 20.52 12.81 18.28
N GLU A 23 21.38 13.78 18.00
CA GLU A 23 21.83 14.76 19.00
C GLU A 23 20.88 15.96 19.12
N LYS A 24 20.12 16.27 18.07
CA LYS A 24 19.18 17.39 17.98
C LYS A 24 18.20 17.38 19.15
N VAL A 25 17.71 16.20 19.57
CA VAL A 25 16.78 16.06 20.71
C VAL A 25 17.35 16.57 22.04
N ARG A 26 18.68 16.72 22.15
CA ARG A 26 19.34 17.27 23.34
C ARG A 26 19.50 18.80 23.31
N ILE A 27 19.13 19.43 22.21
CA ILE A 27 19.30 20.86 22.01
C ILE A 27 17.97 21.54 22.38
N PRO A 28 17.97 22.51 23.33
CA PRO A 28 16.80 23.30 23.67
C PRO A 28 16.21 23.98 22.44
N SER A 29 14.89 23.95 22.27
CA SER A 29 14.23 24.48 21.07
C SER A 29 14.47 25.98 20.88
N SER A 30 14.69 26.73 21.98
CA SER A 30 15.01 28.15 21.95
C SER A 30 16.51 28.47 21.78
N SER A 31 17.38 27.45 21.67
CA SER A 31 18.83 27.61 21.55
C SER A 31 19.25 28.43 20.33
N PHE A 32 20.32 29.22 20.46
CA PHE A 32 20.96 29.94 19.34
C PHE A 32 21.75 29.03 18.39
N TRP A 33 21.83 27.73 18.67
CA TRP A 33 22.25 26.74 17.67
C TRP A 33 21.34 26.74 16.44
N PHE A 34 20.04 26.96 16.64
CA PHE A 34 19.08 27.08 15.55
C PHE A 34 19.14 28.49 14.95
N ARG A 35 19.30 28.57 13.62
CA ARG A 35 19.28 29.85 12.91
C ARG A 35 17.96 30.58 13.19
N ARG A 36 18.00 31.90 13.30
CA ARG A 36 16.79 32.70 13.50
C ARG A 36 16.17 33.07 12.16
N THR A 37 14.85 32.91 12.07
CA THR A 37 14.04 33.35 10.94
C THR A 37 12.93 34.27 11.44
N TYR A 38 12.34 35.06 10.56
CA TYR A 38 11.31 36.03 10.92
C TYR A 38 9.92 35.49 10.61
N ARG A 39 9.05 35.48 11.62
CA ARG A 39 7.63 35.14 11.49
C ARG A 39 6.79 36.40 11.67
N HIS A 40 6.06 36.79 10.63
CA HIS A 40 5.16 37.93 10.70
C HIS A 40 3.99 37.64 11.63
N LYS A 41 3.70 38.58 12.53
CA LYS A 41 2.60 38.46 13.48
C LYS A 41 1.26 38.81 12.82
N ASN A 42 0.20 38.13 13.23
CA ASN A 42 -1.15 38.53 12.90
C ASN A 42 -1.52 39.76 13.73
N TRP A 43 -1.82 40.88 13.06
CA TRP A 43 -2.19 42.14 13.72
C TRP A 43 -3.35 41.98 14.69
N LEU A 44 -4.34 41.14 14.37
CA LEU A 44 -5.53 40.95 15.22
C LEU A 44 -5.26 40.14 16.49
N LEU A 45 -4.12 39.43 16.55
CA LEU A 45 -3.71 38.60 17.68
C LEU A 45 -2.45 39.16 18.38
N THR A 46 -1.95 40.29 17.92
CA THR A 46 -0.78 40.96 18.48
C THR A 46 -1.17 41.68 19.77
N SER A 47 -0.27 41.73 20.75
CA SER A 47 -0.54 42.42 22.01
C SER A 47 -0.87 43.90 21.79
N TYR A 48 -1.74 44.46 22.64
CA TYR A 48 -2.14 45.87 22.54
C TYR A 48 -0.93 46.81 22.50
N HIS A 49 0.09 46.56 23.32
CA HIS A 49 1.26 47.43 23.40
C HIS A 49 2.10 47.42 22.11
N GLU A 50 2.29 46.25 21.49
CA GLU A 50 3.00 46.15 20.21
C GLU A 50 2.22 46.81 19.07
N LEU A 51 0.89 46.68 19.08
CA LEU A 51 0.00 47.36 18.12
C LEU A 51 0.02 48.87 18.31
N GLU A 52 -0.06 49.34 19.55
CA GLU A 52 -0.04 50.77 19.90
C GLU A 52 1.27 51.43 19.46
N ILE A 53 2.42 50.80 19.71
CA ILE A 53 3.71 51.27 19.22
C ILE A 53 3.74 51.33 17.70
N ALA A 54 3.27 50.28 17.02
CA ALA A 54 3.22 50.23 15.56
C ALA A 54 2.35 51.36 14.99
N LEU A 55 1.17 51.60 15.56
CA LEU A 55 0.24 52.66 15.16
C LEU A 55 0.79 54.07 15.44
N LEU A 56 1.36 54.31 16.63
CA LEU A 56 1.92 55.61 17.01
C LEU A 56 3.16 56.00 16.18
N THR A 57 3.94 55.00 15.75
CA THR A 57 5.16 55.21 14.95
C THR A 57 4.92 55.08 13.44
N GLY A 58 3.71 54.73 13.00
CA GLY A 58 3.38 54.50 11.60
C GLY A 58 4.14 53.33 10.97
N THR A 59 4.58 52.37 11.78
CA THR A 59 5.36 51.22 11.33
C THR A 59 4.51 49.94 11.30
N ILE A 60 5.01 48.92 10.61
CA ILE A 60 4.43 47.58 10.71
C ILE A 60 4.76 46.92 12.05
N VAL A 61 3.88 46.05 12.55
CA VAL A 61 4.20 45.17 13.68
C VAL A 61 5.46 44.38 13.37
N GLN A 62 6.47 44.50 14.23
CA GLN A 62 7.76 43.88 14.02
C GLN A 62 7.62 42.35 14.00
N PRO A 63 8.26 41.67 13.04
CA PRO A 63 8.25 40.21 12.99
C PRO A 63 8.89 39.62 14.25
N GLU A 64 8.41 38.45 14.66
CA GLU A 64 9.05 37.70 15.73
C GLU A 64 10.23 36.89 15.19
N SER A 65 11.35 36.91 15.91
CA SER A 65 12.51 36.06 15.61
C SER A 65 12.31 34.66 16.20
N VAL A 66 12.04 33.67 15.34
CA VAL A 66 11.80 32.27 15.74
C VAL A 66 12.95 31.36 15.29
N PRO A 67 13.26 30.28 16.04
CA PRO A 67 14.26 29.31 15.62
C PRO A 67 13.78 28.51 14.40
N ASP A 68 14.63 28.38 13.39
CA ASP A 68 14.48 27.40 12.31
C ASP A 68 15.10 26.09 12.77
N LEU A 69 14.23 25.17 13.20
CA LEU A 69 14.64 23.87 13.70
C LEU A 69 15.19 22.95 12.59
N ASN A 70 14.96 23.27 11.31
CA ASN A 70 15.29 22.41 10.17
C ASN A 70 16.36 23.03 9.25
N TRP A 71 17.12 24.01 9.75
CA TRP A 71 18.05 24.76 8.93
C TRP A 71 19.15 23.89 8.31
N LEU A 72 19.65 22.89 9.06
CA LEU A 72 20.73 22.03 8.60
C LEU A 72 20.23 21.05 7.55
N GLU A 73 19.06 20.46 7.78
CA GLU A 73 18.39 19.54 6.86
C GLU A 73 18.01 20.24 5.56
N SER A 74 17.59 21.51 5.64
CA SER A 74 17.32 22.37 4.48
C SER A 74 18.57 22.62 3.63
N ASP A 75 19.67 23.03 4.27
CA ASP A 75 20.94 23.27 3.58
C ASP A 75 21.51 21.97 2.99
N ALA A 76 21.46 20.88 3.75
CA ALA A 76 21.91 19.56 3.30
C ALA A 76 21.10 19.07 2.11
N GLY A 77 19.77 19.18 2.15
CA GLY A 77 18.88 18.81 1.06
C GLY A 77 19.21 19.56 -0.24
N ARG A 78 19.54 20.86 -0.16
CA ARG A 78 19.96 21.65 -1.33
C ARG A 78 21.28 21.16 -1.93
N ILE A 79 22.27 20.83 -1.09
CA ILE A 79 23.57 20.33 -1.56
C ILE A 79 23.40 18.94 -2.19
N ILE A 80 22.65 18.04 -1.55
CA ILE A 80 22.38 16.70 -2.06
C ILE A 80 21.64 16.76 -3.40
N SER A 81 20.64 17.64 -3.52
CA SER A 81 19.90 17.84 -4.78
C SER A 81 20.84 18.23 -5.92
N ARG A 82 21.76 19.17 -5.69
CA ARG A 82 22.79 19.56 -6.68
C ARG A 82 23.73 18.42 -7.04
N ILE A 83 24.06 17.54 -6.09
CA ILE A 83 24.89 16.35 -6.36
C ILE A 83 24.14 15.41 -7.31
N PHE A 84 22.85 15.14 -7.06
CA PHE A 84 22.04 14.31 -7.97
C PHE A 84 21.94 14.93 -9.36
N GLU A 85 21.65 16.23 -9.46
CA GLU A 85 21.62 16.96 -10.75
C GLU A 85 22.92 16.78 -11.53
N GLN A 86 24.08 16.98 -10.88
CA GLN A 86 25.38 16.81 -11.50
C GLN A 86 25.68 15.37 -11.97
N LEU A 87 25.28 14.35 -11.21
CA LEU A 87 25.44 12.95 -11.62
C LEU A 87 24.54 12.60 -12.81
N ILE A 88 23.33 13.16 -12.83
CA ILE A 88 22.33 13.00 -13.88
C ILE A 88 22.74 13.69 -15.19
N GLU A 89 23.36 14.86 -15.12
CA GLU A 89 23.94 15.56 -16.28
C GLU A 89 25.07 14.74 -16.92
N ARG A 90 25.81 13.97 -16.12
CA ARG A 90 26.92 13.12 -16.59
C ARG A 90 26.48 11.72 -17.02
N THR A 91 25.18 11.42 -16.97
CA THR A 91 24.62 10.09 -17.33
C THR A 91 25.24 8.92 -16.55
N GLU A 92 25.62 9.15 -15.28
CA GLU A 92 26.30 8.14 -14.46
C GLU A 92 25.31 7.31 -13.63
N SER A 93 24.47 6.52 -14.30
CA SER A 93 23.42 5.67 -13.70
C SER A 93 23.89 4.86 -12.47
N ALA A 94 25.01 4.15 -12.55
CA ALA A 94 25.55 3.38 -11.42
C ALA A 94 25.78 4.23 -10.17
N ASN A 95 26.31 5.45 -10.35
CA ASN A 95 26.59 6.38 -9.26
C ASN A 95 25.31 6.98 -8.67
N ILE A 96 24.29 7.19 -9.51
CA ILE A 96 22.95 7.62 -9.07
C ILE A 96 22.31 6.51 -8.22
N THR A 97 22.36 5.25 -8.66
CA THR A 97 21.84 4.09 -7.91
C THR A 97 22.49 4.00 -6.53
N VAL A 98 23.81 4.12 -6.47
CA VAL A 98 24.60 4.13 -5.24
C VAL A 98 24.15 5.23 -4.26
N LEU A 99 23.89 6.44 -4.78
CA LEU A 99 23.45 7.55 -3.95
C LEU A 99 21.96 7.44 -3.56
N ALA A 100 21.11 6.87 -4.42
CA ALA A 100 19.71 6.56 -4.14
C ALA A 100 19.56 5.52 -3.03
N ASP A 101 20.43 4.50 -3.00
CA ASP A 101 20.48 3.54 -1.88
C ASP A 101 20.90 4.24 -0.57
N SER A 102 21.86 5.17 -0.66
CA SER A 102 22.26 5.96 0.51
C SER A 102 21.11 6.84 1.00
N LEU A 103 20.31 7.40 0.08
CA LEU A 103 19.11 8.18 0.40
C LEU A 103 18.06 7.34 1.12
N GLN A 104 17.72 6.14 0.63
CA GLN A 104 16.70 5.32 1.28
C GLN A 104 17.11 4.89 2.70
N ASN A 105 18.39 4.58 2.90
CA ASN A 105 18.96 4.28 4.22
C ASN A 105 18.91 5.49 5.15
N TYR A 106 19.26 6.68 4.64
CA TYR A 106 19.16 7.93 5.37
C TYR A 106 17.73 8.22 5.82
N VAL A 107 16.75 8.11 4.91
CA VAL A 107 15.33 8.36 5.19
C VAL A 107 14.83 7.41 6.30
N GLY A 108 15.19 6.13 6.25
CA GLY A 108 14.90 5.20 7.35
C GLY A 108 15.61 5.60 8.67
N GLY A 109 16.90 5.95 8.59
CA GLY A 109 17.73 6.35 9.72
C GLY A 109 17.14 7.51 10.53
N ILE A 110 16.86 8.63 9.86
CA ILE A 110 16.31 9.83 10.49
C ILE A 110 14.88 9.59 11.04
N SER A 111 14.11 8.72 10.40
CA SER A 111 12.74 8.39 10.84
C SER A 111 12.72 7.60 12.15
N ARG A 112 13.79 6.85 12.47
CA ARG A 112 13.98 6.25 13.81
C ARG A 112 14.24 7.30 14.89
N CYS A 113 14.56 8.54 14.52
CA CYS A 113 14.68 9.66 15.45
C CYS A 113 13.35 10.42 15.61
N LEU A 114 12.24 9.89 15.07
CA LEU A 114 10.92 10.54 15.03
C LEU A 114 10.93 11.88 14.26
N ALA A 115 11.92 12.09 13.39
CA ALA A 115 12.10 13.28 12.56
C ALA A 115 11.52 13.07 11.14
N VAL A 116 10.21 12.77 11.09
CA VAL A 116 9.49 12.42 9.86
C VAL A 116 9.44 13.58 8.86
N SER A 117 9.18 14.79 9.35
CA SER A 117 9.09 15.99 8.51
C SER A 117 10.41 16.30 7.82
N GLU A 118 11.53 16.17 8.56
CA GLU A 118 12.89 16.34 8.04
C GLU A 118 13.24 15.29 6.99
N ALA A 119 12.90 14.02 7.26
CA ALA A 119 13.08 12.92 6.31
C ALA A 119 12.37 13.20 4.98
N LEU A 120 11.09 13.59 5.07
CA LEU A 120 10.25 13.88 3.92
C LEU A 120 10.69 15.15 3.20
N GLN A 121 11.27 16.13 3.88
CA GLN A 121 11.78 17.33 3.25
C GLN A 121 12.90 17.02 2.25
N ILE A 122 13.90 16.25 2.66
CA ILE A 122 15.00 15.86 1.78
C ILE A 122 14.50 14.93 0.67
N PHE A 123 13.62 13.98 1.01
CA PHE A 123 13.00 13.11 0.01
C PHE A 123 12.22 13.90 -1.05
N LYS A 124 11.39 14.87 -0.65
CA LYS A 124 10.60 15.73 -1.55
C LYS A 124 11.46 16.61 -2.44
N ALA A 125 12.66 16.99 -1.99
CA ALA A 125 13.61 17.74 -2.82
C ALA A 125 14.25 16.86 -3.90
N ILE A 126 14.57 15.60 -3.59
CA ILE A 126 15.34 14.71 -4.48
C ILE A 126 14.43 13.89 -5.40
N ALA A 127 13.28 13.43 -4.92
CA ALA A 127 12.38 12.58 -5.70
C ALA A 127 12.03 13.18 -7.08
N PRO A 128 11.64 14.47 -7.23
CA PRO A 128 11.39 15.06 -8.55
C PRO A 128 12.56 14.95 -9.54
N ILE A 129 13.80 15.07 -9.04
CA ILE A 129 15.03 14.98 -9.84
C ILE A 129 15.21 13.55 -10.37
N LEU A 130 15.07 12.56 -9.49
CA LEU A 130 15.13 11.14 -9.87
C LEU A 130 14.01 10.76 -10.84
N ARG A 131 12.80 11.26 -10.62
CA ARG A 131 11.65 11.03 -11.52
C ARG A 131 11.91 11.57 -12.92
N SER A 132 12.44 12.79 -13.01
CA SER A 132 12.79 13.39 -14.30
C SER A 132 13.81 12.53 -15.04
N TYR A 133 14.82 12.01 -14.34
CA TYR A 133 15.81 11.09 -14.89
C TYR A 133 15.17 9.79 -15.41
N ILE A 134 14.34 9.15 -14.60
CA ILE A 134 13.61 7.92 -14.96
C ILE A 134 12.65 8.15 -16.12
N SER A 135 12.20 9.39 -16.38
CA SER A 135 11.22 9.67 -17.45
C SER A 135 11.85 10.08 -18.78
N ARG A 136 13.19 10.20 -18.88
CA ARG A 136 13.89 10.73 -20.06
C ARG A 136 13.62 9.93 -21.35
N GLN A 137 13.48 8.62 -21.24
CA GLN A 137 13.25 7.72 -22.38
C GLN A 137 12.38 6.55 -21.94
N GLN A 138 11.52 6.03 -22.81
CA GLN A 138 10.80 4.79 -22.49
C GLN A 138 11.78 3.63 -22.27
N ILE A 139 11.56 2.87 -21.19
CA ILE A 139 12.31 1.65 -20.94
C ILE A 139 11.82 0.59 -21.92
N GLY A 140 12.66 0.24 -22.88
CA GLY A 140 12.37 -0.72 -23.94
C GLY A 140 13.45 -1.80 -24.04
N THR A 141 13.26 -2.71 -24.99
CA THR A 141 14.14 -3.86 -25.23
C THR A 141 15.21 -3.48 -26.26
N THR A 142 16.25 -2.78 -25.83
CA THR A 142 17.48 -2.54 -26.61
C THR A 142 18.52 -3.64 -26.33
N GLU A 143 19.54 -3.78 -27.19
CA GLU A 143 20.63 -4.76 -26.98
C GLU A 143 21.40 -4.51 -25.68
N ASP A 144 21.57 -3.24 -25.29
CA ASP A 144 22.07 -2.87 -23.97
C ASP A 144 20.91 -2.83 -22.95
N THR A 145 20.99 -3.70 -21.94
CA THR A 145 20.01 -3.83 -20.86
C THR A 145 20.49 -3.22 -19.54
N THR A 146 21.73 -2.72 -19.47
CA THR A 146 22.35 -2.22 -18.24
C THR A 146 21.70 -0.90 -17.80
N GLU A 147 21.62 0.10 -18.67
CA GLU A 147 21.01 1.39 -18.34
C GLU A 147 19.51 1.26 -17.93
N PRO A 148 18.66 0.51 -18.67
CA PRO A 148 17.32 0.16 -18.22
C PRO A 148 17.24 -0.46 -16.82
N ALA A 149 18.12 -1.42 -16.52
CA ALA A 149 18.16 -2.09 -15.22
C ALA A 149 18.55 -1.12 -14.10
N GLU A 150 19.49 -0.22 -14.33
CA GLU A 150 19.87 0.80 -13.36
C GLU A 150 18.75 1.81 -13.11
N ARG A 151 18.00 2.21 -14.15
CA ARG A 151 16.82 3.08 -13.99
C ARG A 151 15.70 2.40 -13.21
N LEU A 152 15.48 1.11 -13.43
CA LEU A 152 14.59 0.29 -12.60
C LEU A 152 15.06 0.22 -11.15
N ALA A 153 16.35 0.02 -10.92
CA ALA A 153 16.94 0.01 -9.57
C ALA A 153 16.78 1.37 -8.87
N ILE A 154 17.00 2.49 -9.56
CA ILE A 154 16.77 3.83 -9.01
C ILE A 154 15.29 3.98 -8.63
N THR A 155 14.38 3.56 -9.51
CA THR A 155 12.93 3.60 -9.27
C THR A 155 12.56 2.86 -8.00
N GLU A 156 13.10 1.66 -7.86
CA GLU A 156 12.90 0.81 -6.69
C GLU A 156 13.42 1.47 -5.41
N LEU A 157 14.64 2.00 -5.42
CA LEU A 157 15.30 2.53 -4.24
C LEU A 157 14.59 3.76 -3.67
N TYR A 158 14.19 4.72 -4.53
CA TYR A 158 13.50 5.91 -4.03
C TYR A 158 12.05 5.57 -3.61
N ALA A 159 11.36 4.67 -4.30
CA ALA A 159 10.04 4.20 -3.87
C ALA A 159 10.12 3.49 -2.50
N PHE A 160 11.17 2.67 -2.31
CA PHE A 160 11.41 1.96 -1.05
C PHE A 160 11.76 2.90 0.11
N ALA A 161 12.30 4.09 -0.14
CA ALA A 161 12.61 5.06 0.91
C ALA A 161 11.38 5.42 1.78
N LEU A 162 10.19 5.54 1.18
CA LEU A 162 8.95 5.81 1.93
C LEU A 162 8.48 4.61 2.76
N LEU A 163 8.70 3.39 2.27
CA LEU A 163 8.44 2.17 3.03
C LEU A 163 9.40 2.06 4.22
N ASN A 164 10.69 2.36 3.99
CA ASN A 164 11.70 2.34 5.04
C ASN A 164 11.43 3.42 6.10
N LEU A 165 10.95 4.60 5.67
CA LEU A 165 10.45 5.66 6.55
C LEU A 165 9.35 5.11 7.47
N LEU A 166 8.28 4.55 6.89
CA LEU A 166 7.12 4.05 7.66
C LEU A 166 7.53 2.97 8.66
N LEU A 167 8.33 2.00 8.23
CA LEU A 167 8.76 0.89 9.11
C LEU A 167 9.63 1.40 10.25
N SER A 168 10.62 2.23 9.93
CA SER A 168 11.55 2.79 10.91
C SER A 168 10.84 3.70 11.93
N PHE A 169 9.91 4.53 11.44
CA PHE A 169 9.03 5.35 12.27
C PHE A 169 8.17 4.49 13.19
N SER A 170 7.48 3.49 12.63
CA SER A 170 6.58 2.61 13.39
C SER A 170 7.30 1.87 14.51
N ASN A 171 8.48 1.31 14.21
CA ASN A 171 9.30 0.59 15.18
C ASN A 171 9.73 1.47 16.36
N GLN A 172 10.02 2.75 16.10
CA GLN A 172 10.38 3.68 17.17
C GLN A 172 9.14 4.15 17.94
N LEU A 173 8.03 4.40 17.25
CA LEU A 173 6.79 4.86 17.86
C LEU A 173 6.22 3.81 18.83
N GLU A 174 6.32 2.52 18.51
CA GLU A 174 5.89 1.42 19.38
C GLU A 174 6.63 1.38 20.74
N ARG A 175 7.78 2.05 20.87
CA ARG A 175 8.53 2.16 22.14
C ARG A 175 8.09 3.34 23.02
N LEU A 176 7.24 4.21 22.49
CA LEU A 176 6.77 5.41 23.14
C LEU A 176 5.27 5.27 23.41
N ASP A 177 4.92 4.35 24.31
CA ASP A 177 3.57 4.16 24.82
C ASP A 177 3.29 5.08 26.04
N PRO A 178 2.03 5.23 26.48
CA PRO A 178 1.67 6.10 27.60
C PRO A 178 2.35 5.78 28.95
N VAL A 179 2.75 4.53 29.18
CA VAL A 179 3.49 4.12 30.39
C VAL A 179 4.93 4.56 30.26
N SER A 180 5.58 4.24 29.12
CA SER A 180 6.95 4.64 28.85
C SER A 180 7.14 6.16 28.86
N LEU A 181 6.21 6.92 28.25
CA LEU A 181 6.23 8.39 28.34
C LEU A 181 6.08 8.87 29.79
N GLY A 182 5.18 8.25 30.56
CA GLY A 182 5.00 8.59 31.98
C GLY A 182 6.29 8.43 32.79
N ALA A 183 7.00 7.32 32.59
CA ALA A 183 8.28 7.05 33.25
C ALA A 183 9.37 8.07 32.85
N ILE A 184 9.39 8.52 31.60
CA ILE A 184 10.29 9.59 31.15
C ILE A 184 9.99 10.88 31.92
N ILE A 185 8.72 11.31 31.97
CA ILE A 185 8.31 12.55 32.66
C ILE A 185 8.59 12.48 34.16
N GLU A 186 8.37 11.33 34.80
CA GLU A 186 8.67 11.12 36.23
C GLU A 186 10.17 11.25 36.54
N SER A 187 11.04 10.93 35.58
CA SER A 187 12.49 11.05 35.74
C SER A 187 13.04 12.48 35.62
N VAL A 188 12.21 13.45 35.19
CA VAL A 188 12.62 14.84 34.96
C VAL A 188 12.75 15.59 36.28
N ASP A 189 13.93 16.18 36.53
CA ASP A 189 14.11 17.17 37.58
C ASP A 189 13.77 18.56 37.00
N TRP A 190 12.55 19.01 37.25
CA TRP A 190 12.02 20.26 36.70
C TRP A 190 12.85 21.51 37.03
N LEU A 191 13.70 21.44 38.06
CA LEU A 191 14.58 22.56 38.44
C LEU A 191 15.93 22.51 37.69
N LYS A 192 16.31 21.38 37.10
CA LYS A 192 17.56 21.20 36.35
C LYS A 192 17.27 21.02 34.86
N ARG A 193 17.60 22.05 34.07
CA ARG A 193 17.32 22.10 32.62
C ARG A 193 17.91 20.91 31.86
N GLU A 194 19.06 20.41 32.30
CA GLU A 194 19.79 19.33 31.63
C GLU A 194 19.01 18.01 31.67
N THR A 195 18.17 17.81 32.68
CA THR A 195 17.42 16.55 32.86
C THR A 195 16.24 16.40 31.91
N LEU A 196 15.82 17.48 31.23
CA LEU A 196 14.82 17.42 30.16
C LEU A 196 15.38 16.72 28.91
N TYR A 197 16.70 16.75 28.74
CA TYR A 197 17.41 16.31 27.54
C TYR A 197 18.14 14.98 27.79
N THR A 198 17.41 13.99 28.31
CA THR A 198 17.93 12.68 28.75
C THR A 198 18.59 11.84 27.65
N GLY A 199 18.51 12.27 26.39
CA GLY A 199 18.98 11.51 25.23
C GLY A 199 18.03 10.41 24.79
N VAL A 200 16.87 10.26 25.45
CA VAL A 200 15.76 9.46 24.93
C VAL A 200 15.20 10.16 23.70
N VAL A 201 14.95 9.38 22.64
CA VAL A 201 14.40 9.90 21.39
C VAL A 201 12.93 10.27 21.62
N LEU A 202 12.67 11.58 21.68
CA LEU A 202 11.33 12.15 21.77
C LEU A 202 11.04 12.99 20.53
N PRO A 203 9.78 13.03 20.06
CA PRO A 203 9.38 13.99 19.03
C PRO A 203 9.62 15.42 19.49
N ARG A 204 10.01 16.30 18.56
CA ARG A 204 10.23 17.72 18.87
C ARG A 204 9.04 18.38 19.55
N LYS A 205 7.81 18.06 19.12
CA LYS A 205 6.58 18.57 19.73
C LYS A 205 6.45 18.19 21.20
N VAL A 206 6.87 16.99 21.60
CA VAL A 206 6.87 16.57 23.01
C VAL A 206 7.89 17.39 23.80
N ILE A 207 9.09 17.59 23.25
CA ILE A 207 10.14 18.40 23.88
C ILE A 207 9.64 19.85 24.10
N GLU A 208 9.03 20.46 23.08
CA GLU A 208 8.46 21.81 23.17
C GLU A 208 7.42 21.94 24.29
N GLU A 209 6.52 20.95 24.45
CA GLU A 209 5.55 20.95 25.55
C GLU A 209 6.20 20.75 26.94
N ILE A 210 7.23 19.90 27.04
CA ILE A 210 7.97 19.70 28.29
C ILE A 210 8.73 20.98 28.68
N GLU A 211 9.37 21.65 27.72
CA GLU A 211 10.02 22.96 27.92
C GLU A 211 9.00 24.00 28.41
N PHE A 212 7.83 24.06 27.79
CA PHE A 212 6.73 24.95 28.16
C PHE A 212 6.23 24.72 29.60
N VAL A 213 6.09 23.46 30.01
CA VAL A 213 5.69 23.10 31.38
C VAL A 213 6.80 23.50 32.36
N ARG A 214 8.05 23.19 32.04
CA ARG A 214 9.19 23.47 32.90
C ARG A 214 9.31 24.95 33.27
N ASP A 215 9.13 25.85 32.30
CA ASP A 215 9.22 27.30 32.57
C ASP A 215 8.12 27.78 33.56
N ARG A 216 6.94 27.13 33.54
CA ARG A 216 5.85 27.42 34.48
C ARG A 216 6.11 26.83 35.87
N LEU A 217 6.61 25.60 35.93
CA LEU A 217 6.94 24.95 37.21
C LEU A 217 8.12 25.66 37.90
N GLU A 218 9.08 26.17 37.12
CA GLU A 218 10.15 27.01 37.68
C GLU A 218 9.59 28.32 38.25
N PHE A 219 8.67 28.97 37.52
CA PHE A 219 8.00 30.17 38.02
C PHE A 219 7.23 29.89 39.32
N GLU A 220 6.45 28.82 39.34
CA GLU A 220 5.70 28.35 40.50
C GLU A 220 6.62 28.11 41.70
N PHE A 221 7.74 27.40 41.50
CA PHE A 221 8.72 27.17 42.56
C PHE A 221 9.34 28.48 43.10
N ARG A 222 9.61 29.46 42.22
CA ARG A 222 10.16 30.77 42.63
C ARG A 222 9.18 31.59 43.48
N ILE A 223 7.88 31.47 43.24
CA ILE A 223 6.85 32.23 43.97
C ILE A 223 6.39 31.49 45.22
N GLU A 224 6.15 30.19 45.12
CA GLU A 224 5.53 29.38 46.19
C GLU A 224 6.53 28.55 46.99
N GLY A 225 7.78 28.46 46.55
CA GLY A 225 8.84 27.65 47.19
C GLY A 225 8.70 26.15 46.98
N LYS A 226 7.68 25.70 46.23
CA LYS A 226 7.41 24.29 45.89
C LYS A 226 6.63 24.21 44.58
N ILE A 227 6.63 23.03 43.96
CA ILE A 227 5.74 22.71 42.84
C ILE A 227 4.44 22.15 43.43
N VAL A 228 3.32 22.81 43.17
CA VAL A 228 1.95 22.43 43.52
C VAL A 228 1.23 21.79 42.32
N SER A 229 1.59 22.17 41.10
CA SER A 229 1.10 21.59 39.86
C SER A 229 1.23 20.07 39.88
N PRO A 230 0.12 19.32 39.66
CA PRO A 230 0.11 17.88 39.84
C PRO A 230 0.82 17.15 38.70
N PHE A 231 1.39 15.97 39.00
CA PHE A 231 2.08 15.13 38.02
C PHE A 231 1.22 14.77 36.81
N TRP A 232 -0.09 14.57 37.01
CA TRP A 232 -0.99 14.23 35.89
C TRP A 232 -1.04 15.34 34.82
N LEU A 233 -0.89 16.61 35.20
CA LEU A 233 -0.87 17.74 34.27
C LEU A 233 0.41 17.73 33.42
N GLN A 234 1.55 17.41 34.05
CA GLN A 234 2.84 17.27 33.35
C GLN A 234 2.77 16.16 32.29
N LYS A 235 2.17 15.02 32.65
CA LYS A 235 1.95 13.90 31.73
C LYS A 235 0.96 14.25 30.62
N GLU A 236 -0.11 14.98 30.93
CA GLU A 236 -1.11 15.44 29.96
C GLU A 236 -0.48 16.34 28.89
N MET A 237 0.35 17.31 29.29
CA MET A 237 1.02 18.21 28.35
C MET A 237 2.01 17.48 27.43
N ALA A 238 2.79 16.54 27.97
CA ALA A 238 3.66 15.70 27.14
C ALA A 238 2.86 14.84 26.15
N ALA A 239 1.71 14.29 26.59
CA ALA A 239 0.80 13.53 25.75
C ALA A 239 0.16 14.38 24.64
N LEU A 240 -0.20 15.63 24.93
CA LEU A 240 -0.68 16.59 23.92
C LEU A 240 0.37 16.79 22.82
N GLY A 241 1.64 16.99 23.20
CA GLY A 241 2.75 17.10 22.25
C GLY A 241 2.91 15.85 21.38
N TYR A 242 2.71 14.66 21.96
CA TYR A 242 2.74 13.40 21.23
C TYR A 242 1.59 13.30 20.22
N VAL A 243 0.35 13.62 20.62
CA VAL A 243 -0.81 13.54 19.73
C VAL A 243 -0.71 14.55 18.57
N ARG A 244 -0.19 15.76 18.82
CA ARG A 244 0.14 16.74 17.77
C ARG A 244 1.14 16.18 16.77
N PHE A 245 2.23 15.63 17.28
CA PHE A 245 3.23 14.98 16.43
C PHE A 245 2.64 13.83 15.62
N LEU A 246 1.85 12.95 16.25
CA LEU A 246 1.26 11.79 15.59
C LEU A 246 0.33 12.21 14.44
N ALA A 247 -0.51 13.21 14.67
CA ALA A 247 -1.41 13.76 13.66
C ALA A 247 -0.63 14.33 12.46
N GLU A 248 0.39 15.17 12.72
CA GLU A 248 1.24 15.75 11.68
C GLU A 248 2.01 14.68 10.89
N ALA A 249 2.67 13.75 11.60
CA ALA A 249 3.50 12.71 11.00
C ALA A 249 2.68 11.74 10.13
N THR A 250 1.56 11.23 10.63
CA THR A 250 0.73 10.28 9.88
C THR A 250 0.14 10.90 8.62
N SER A 251 -0.33 12.14 8.72
CA SER A 251 -0.82 12.90 7.56
C SER A 251 0.28 13.12 6.51
N ALA A 252 1.47 13.56 6.95
CA ALA A 252 2.60 13.78 6.05
C ALA A 252 3.12 12.50 5.36
N ILE A 253 3.09 11.36 6.08
CA ILE A 253 3.47 10.06 5.52
C ILE A 253 2.47 9.64 4.44
N LEU A 254 1.17 9.73 4.73
CA LEU A 254 0.12 9.36 3.77
C LEU A 254 0.20 10.23 2.50
N GLU A 255 0.35 11.56 2.66
CA GLU A 255 0.53 12.48 1.54
C GLU A 255 1.77 12.13 0.70
N GLY A 256 2.90 11.81 1.35
CA GLY A 256 4.13 11.41 0.66
C GLY A 256 3.93 10.17 -0.21
N VAL A 257 3.19 9.18 0.30
CA VAL A 257 2.84 7.95 -0.41
C VAL A 257 1.86 8.24 -1.55
N GLU A 258 0.82 9.05 -1.34
CA GLU A 258 -0.14 9.41 -2.39
C GLU A 258 0.48 10.22 -3.53
N ILE A 259 1.42 11.12 -3.23
CA ILE A 259 2.14 11.87 -4.26
C ILE A 259 2.99 10.91 -5.11
N THR A 260 3.69 9.97 -4.47
CA THR A 260 4.65 9.08 -5.14
C THR A 260 3.98 7.92 -5.87
N PHE A 261 2.95 7.33 -5.29
CA PHE A 261 2.28 6.16 -5.88
C PHE A 261 0.95 6.52 -6.55
N GLY A 262 0.37 7.70 -6.28
CA GLY A 262 -0.83 8.18 -6.95
C GLY A 262 -0.50 9.10 -8.12
N ASN A 263 0.01 10.30 -7.81
CA ASN A 263 0.20 11.36 -8.82
C ASN A 263 1.23 10.96 -9.88
N GLU A 264 2.37 10.43 -9.44
CA GLU A 264 3.42 10.02 -10.35
C GLU A 264 3.00 8.85 -11.25
N ILE A 265 2.33 7.82 -10.72
CA ILE A 265 1.87 6.70 -11.55
C ILE A 265 0.97 7.20 -12.68
N ARG A 266 0.06 8.14 -12.41
CA ARG A 266 -0.77 8.76 -13.46
C ARG A 266 0.06 9.51 -14.50
N GLN A 267 1.12 10.19 -14.08
CA GLN A 267 2.05 10.86 -15.01
C GLN A 267 2.81 9.87 -15.89
N GLN A 268 3.36 8.80 -15.29
CA GLN A 268 4.10 7.76 -16.02
C GLN A 268 3.21 6.99 -16.98
N LEU A 269 1.96 6.72 -16.58
CA LEU A 269 0.97 6.06 -17.41
C LEU A 269 0.59 6.92 -18.62
N ALA A 270 0.37 8.23 -18.43
CA ALA A 270 0.12 9.18 -19.52
C ALA A 270 1.31 9.25 -20.52
N GLN A 271 2.53 9.08 -20.03
CA GLN A 271 3.75 9.01 -20.84
C GLN A 271 4.02 7.62 -21.45
N LYS A 272 3.14 6.64 -21.16
CA LYS A 272 3.26 5.24 -21.60
C LYS A 272 4.53 4.53 -21.08
N ASN A 273 5.06 4.96 -19.94
CA ASN A 273 6.19 4.34 -19.25
C ASN A 273 5.74 3.11 -18.45
N TYR A 274 5.12 2.14 -19.13
CA TYR A 274 4.42 1.01 -18.50
C TYR A 274 5.30 0.16 -17.55
N VAL A 275 6.59 0.01 -17.88
CA VAL A 275 7.55 -0.71 -17.03
C VAL A 275 7.77 0.00 -15.70
N VAL A 276 7.92 1.33 -15.72
CA VAL A 276 8.06 2.16 -14.51
C VAL A 276 6.77 2.13 -13.71
N VAL A 277 5.60 2.20 -14.38
CA VAL A 277 4.29 2.06 -13.74
C VAL A 277 4.20 0.73 -12.99
N ALA A 278 4.57 -0.39 -13.62
CA ALA A 278 4.52 -1.70 -12.98
C ALA A 278 5.42 -1.80 -11.74
N GLN A 279 6.64 -1.23 -11.81
CA GLN A 279 7.56 -1.18 -10.67
C GLN A 279 6.98 -0.37 -9.51
N LEU A 280 6.45 0.83 -9.80
CA LEU A 280 5.84 1.69 -8.79
C LEU A 280 4.56 1.07 -8.21
N VAL A 281 3.75 0.38 -9.01
CA VAL A 281 2.56 -0.31 -8.52
C VAL A 281 2.94 -1.40 -7.52
N GLN A 282 3.99 -2.18 -7.79
CA GLN A 282 4.45 -3.22 -6.86
C GLN A 282 4.72 -2.63 -5.47
N ARG A 283 5.51 -1.56 -5.41
CA ARG A 283 5.84 -0.89 -4.14
C ARG A 283 4.67 -0.11 -3.55
N GLY A 284 3.80 0.46 -4.38
CA GLY A 284 2.58 1.14 -3.94
C GLY A 284 1.58 0.20 -3.26
N LEU A 285 1.39 -1.02 -3.79
CA LEU A 285 0.49 -2.01 -3.18
C LEU A 285 1.03 -2.50 -1.83
N GLU A 286 2.35 -2.66 -1.73
CA GLU A 286 3.02 -2.95 -0.46
C GLU A 286 2.85 -1.79 0.54
N ALA A 287 3.02 -0.55 0.08
CA ALA A 287 2.82 0.64 0.90
C ALA A 287 1.39 0.76 1.42
N CYS A 288 0.37 0.52 0.58
CA CYS A 288 -1.03 0.53 1.01
C CYS A 288 -1.28 -0.49 2.12
N THR A 289 -0.76 -1.72 1.95
CA THR A 289 -0.91 -2.80 2.94
C THR A 289 -0.24 -2.44 4.27
N LYS A 290 1.01 -1.95 4.20
CA LYS A 290 1.78 -1.59 5.39
C LYS A 290 1.18 -0.38 6.11
N LEU A 291 0.77 0.66 5.37
CA LEU A 291 0.10 1.82 5.96
C LEU A 291 -1.18 1.43 6.69
N SER A 292 -2.06 0.67 6.03
CA SER A 292 -3.31 0.20 6.63
C SER A 292 -3.05 -0.50 7.97
N ASN A 293 -2.09 -1.43 7.99
CA ASN A 293 -1.75 -2.20 9.18
C ASN A 293 -1.11 -1.35 10.29
N HIS A 294 -0.19 -0.45 9.96
CA HIS A 294 0.46 0.41 10.95
C HIS A 294 -0.49 1.48 11.49
N PHE A 295 -1.34 2.07 10.65
CA PHE A 295 -2.32 3.07 11.10
C PHE A 295 -3.36 2.45 12.04
N ALA A 296 -3.79 1.21 11.81
CA ALA A 296 -4.64 0.49 12.76
C ALA A 296 -3.96 0.26 14.13
N LYS A 297 -2.63 0.15 14.18
CA LYS A 297 -1.88 0.12 15.45
C LYS A 297 -1.78 1.51 16.08
N PHE A 298 -1.53 2.54 15.27
CA PHE A 298 -1.44 3.93 15.74
C PHE A 298 -2.76 4.44 16.29
N GLU A 299 -3.89 4.04 15.70
CA GLU A 299 -5.22 4.33 16.21
C GLU A 299 -5.40 3.81 17.65
N ARG A 300 -4.95 2.58 17.93
CA ARG A 300 -5.02 2.02 19.29
C ARG A 300 -4.18 2.83 20.26
N SER A 301 -2.92 3.13 19.90
CA SER A 301 -2.03 3.94 20.74
C SER A 301 -2.59 5.35 20.95
N HIS A 302 -3.10 5.99 19.91
CA HIS A 302 -3.76 7.29 19.98
C HIS A 302 -4.93 7.27 20.98
N ASN A 303 -5.78 6.25 20.94
CA ASN A 303 -6.90 6.11 21.87
C ASN A 303 -6.43 5.98 23.32
N GLU A 304 -5.32 5.30 23.59
CA GLU A 304 -4.72 5.22 24.93
C GLU A 304 -4.17 6.59 25.39
N TYR A 305 -3.56 7.35 24.49
CA TYR A 305 -3.06 8.70 24.77
C TYR A 305 -4.18 9.69 25.08
N VAL A 306 -5.30 9.61 24.37
CA VAL A 306 -6.47 10.49 24.60
C VAL A 306 -7.03 10.33 26.02
N LEU A 307 -6.90 9.16 26.66
CA LEU A 307 -7.30 8.95 28.06
C LEU A 307 -6.49 9.78 29.06
N LEU A 308 -5.35 10.35 28.65
CA LEU A 308 -4.54 11.24 29.47
C LEU A 308 -5.05 12.69 29.46
N ASN A 309 -6.00 13.05 28.58
CA ASN A 309 -6.66 14.35 28.57
C ASN A 309 -7.67 14.45 29.72
N ARG A 310 -7.20 14.84 30.91
CA ARG A 310 -8.01 14.93 32.13
C ARG A 310 -8.62 16.30 32.33
N SER A 311 -7.88 17.36 32.00
CA SER A 311 -8.34 18.74 32.22
C SER A 311 -9.47 19.13 31.27
N GLY A 312 -9.43 18.65 30.02
CA GLY A 312 -10.30 19.14 28.95
C GLY A 312 -10.05 20.60 28.57
N GLU A 313 -8.99 21.23 29.09
CA GLU A 313 -8.69 22.65 28.89
C GLU A 313 -8.09 22.93 27.50
N TYR A 314 -7.35 21.95 26.96
CA TYR A 314 -6.64 22.08 25.69
C TYR A 314 -7.38 21.36 24.56
N GLU A 315 -7.33 21.95 23.37
CA GLU A 315 -7.81 21.29 22.16
C GLU A 315 -6.77 20.26 21.69
N TRP A 316 -7.16 18.98 21.77
CA TRP A 316 -6.37 17.87 21.27
C TRP A 316 -6.70 17.63 19.79
N PRO A 317 -5.69 17.43 18.92
CA PRO A 317 -5.90 17.09 17.52
C PRO A 317 -6.76 15.84 17.39
N LYS A 318 -7.76 15.91 16.50
CA LYS A 318 -8.55 14.74 16.11
C LYS A 318 -7.93 14.12 14.87
N ILE A 319 -7.66 12.82 14.93
CA ILE A 319 -7.17 12.05 13.78
C ILE A 319 -8.33 11.23 13.22
N ASP A 320 -8.71 11.49 11.97
CA ASP A 320 -9.75 10.71 11.27
C ASP A 320 -9.11 9.46 10.62
N TRP A 321 -8.98 8.40 11.42
CA TRP A 321 -8.42 7.13 10.98
C TRP A 321 -9.26 6.47 9.88
N ASN A 322 -10.59 6.66 9.90
CA ASN A 322 -11.47 6.13 8.87
C ASN A 322 -11.22 6.81 7.52
N GLU A 323 -11.03 8.13 7.52
CA GLU A 323 -10.66 8.86 6.31
C GLU A 323 -9.29 8.42 5.77
N PHE A 324 -8.31 8.17 6.62
CA PHE A 324 -7.04 7.60 6.19
C PHE A 324 -7.20 6.23 5.53
N GLN A 325 -8.01 5.33 6.10
CA GLN A 325 -8.26 4.02 5.49
C GLN A 325 -8.97 4.13 4.13
N LYS A 326 -9.94 5.05 3.99
CA LYS A 326 -10.60 5.32 2.70
C LYS A 326 -9.61 5.81 1.64
N ARG A 327 -8.74 6.75 2.01
CA ARG A 327 -7.69 7.28 1.12
C ARG A 327 -6.71 6.19 0.68
N ILE A 328 -6.27 5.34 1.61
CA ILE A 328 -5.40 4.19 1.30
C ILE A 328 -6.10 3.20 0.36
N ALA A 329 -7.38 2.90 0.60
CA ALA A 329 -8.16 2.02 -0.27
C ALA A 329 -8.35 2.61 -1.69
N SER A 330 -8.64 3.91 -1.79
CA SER A 330 -8.74 4.61 -3.07
C SER A 330 -7.42 4.62 -3.83
N LEU A 331 -6.29 4.84 -3.14
CA LEU A 331 -4.97 4.74 -3.73
C LEU A 331 -4.72 3.32 -4.28
N ARG A 332 -4.99 2.28 -3.48
CA ARG A 332 -4.85 0.88 -3.92
C ARG A 332 -5.65 0.60 -5.20
N GLU A 333 -6.90 1.05 -5.26
CA GLU A 333 -7.75 0.87 -6.44
C GLU A 333 -7.15 1.55 -7.69
N GLY A 334 -6.63 2.77 -7.53
CA GLY A 334 -5.93 3.48 -8.59
C GLY A 334 -4.67 2.74 -9.08
N LEU A 335 -3.92 2.11 -8.18
CA LEU A 335 -2.74 1.31 -8.52
C LEU A 335 -3.10 0.08 -9.35
N VAL A 336 -4.12 -0.66 -8.92
CA VAL A 336 -4.60 -1.86 -9.63
C VAL A 336 -5.13 -1.50 -11.02
N THR A 337 -5.86 -0.39 -11.14
CA THR A 337 -6.34 0.15 -12.42
C THR A 337 -5.17 0.48 -13.34
N ALA A 338 -4.14 1.19 -12.85
CA ALA A 338 -2.96 1.53 -13.64
C ALA A 338 -2.19 0.29 -14.13
N LEU A 339 -2.13 -0.77 -13.32
CA LEU A 339 -1.54 -2.06 -13.71
C LEU A 339 -2.36 -2.76 -14.78
N ALA A 340 -3.69 -2.75 -14.66
CA ALA A 340 -4.60 -3.28 -15.67
C ALA A 340 -4.42 -2.57 -17.02
N GLU A 341 -4.32 -1.25 -17.02
CA GLU A 341 -4.07 -0.45 -18.24
C GLU A 341 -2.69 -0.74 -18.87
N SER A 342 -1.67 -0.98 -18.03
CA SER A 342 -0.31 -1.27 -18.48
C SER A 342 -0.12 -2.73 -18.96
N SER A 343 -0.97 -3.64 -18.50
CA SER A 343 -0.80 -5.10 -18.63
C SER A 343 -0.56 -5.57 -20.07
N ALA A 344 -1.28 -5.05 -21.06
CA ALA A 344 -1.18 -5.46 -22.45
C ALA A 344 0.18 -5.09 -23.08
N ALA A 345 0.80 -4.00 -22.63
CA ALA A 345 2.15 -3.63 -23.07
C ALA A 345 3.21 -4.48 -22.37
N LEU A 346 3.04 -4.73 -21.07
CA LEU A 346 3.93 -5.59 -20.28
C LEU A 346 3.93 -7.04 -20.80
N ALA A 347 2.79 -7.52 -21.27
CA ALA A 347 2.64 -8.83 -21.90
C ALA A 347 3.36 -8.99 -23.24
N LYS A 348 3.86 -7.91 -23.85
CA LYS A 348 4.68 -7.99 -25.06
C LYS A 348 6.18 -8.02 -24.76
N LEU A 349 6.56 -7.78 -23.50
CA LEU A 349 7.97 -7.79 -23.12
C LEU A 349 8.50 -9.23 -23.11
N PRO A 350 9.72 -9.46 -23.64
CA PRO A 350 10.41 -10.73 -23.49
C PRO A 350 10.81 -10.93 -22.02
N LEU A 351 11.02 -12.19 -21.64
CA LEU A 351 11.63 -12.49 -20.35
C LEU A 351 13.11 -12.10 -20.41
N ILE A 352 13.50 -11.14 -19.57
CA ILE A 352 14.88 -10.70 -19.40
C ILE A 352 15.28 -11.08 -17.97
N GLU A 353 16.28 -11.95 -17.81
CA GLU A 353 16.66 -12.47 -16.48
C GLU A 353 17.12 -11.40 -15.49
N SER A 354 17.67 -10.28 -15.99
CA SER A 354 18.11 -9.16 -15.16
C SER A 354 16.96 -8.25 -14.71
N TRP A 355 15.74 -8.45 -15.20
CA TRP A 355 14.58 -7.62 -14.90
C TRP A 355 13.54 -8.39 -14.06
N PRO A 356 12.68 -7.68 -13.29
CA PRO A 356 11.50 -8.29 -12.71
C PRO A 356 10.58 -8.91 -13.78
N ASP A 357 9.93 -10.03 -13.45
CA ASP A 357 8.89 -10.62 -14.28
C ASP A 357 7.60 -9.79 -14.21
N PHE A 358 7.57 -8.68 -14.97
CA PHE A 358 6.42 -7.77 -14.99
C PHE A 358 5.15 -8.43 -15.53
N PHE A 359 5.27 -9.40 -16.43
CA PHE A 359 4.14 -10.17 -16.92
C PHE A 359 3.57 -11.04 -15.80
N GLY A 360 4.40 -11.85 -15.15
CA GLY A 360 3.98 -12.72 -14.05
C GLY A 360 3.45 -11.95 -12.85
N HIS A 361 4.04 -10.79 -12.54
CA HIS A 361 3.55 -9.85 -11.54
C HIS A 361 2.14 -9.34 -11.89
N SER A 362 1.97 -8.77 -13.09
CA SER A 362 0.66 -8.25 -13.55
C SER A 362 -0.40 -9.34 -13.56
N TYR A 363 -0.06 -10.52 -14.09
CA TYR A 363 -0.96 -11.66 -14.15
C TYR A 363 -1.43 -12.09 -12.76
N THR A 364 -0.49 -12.23 -11.82
CA THR A 364 -0.80 -12.70 -10.46
C THR A 364 -1.60 -11.67 -9.69
N VAL A 365 -1.19 -10.40 -9.70
CA VAL A 365 -1.90 -9.33 -8.99
C VAL A 365 -3.31 -9.16 -9.54
N LEU A 366 -3.49 -9.04 -10.86
CA LEU A 366 -4.81 -8.83 -11.43
C LEU A 366 -5.74 -10.04 -11.23
N SER A 367 -5.19 -11.26 -11.18
CA SER A 367 -5.99 -12.46 -10.85
C SER A 367 -6.53 -12.45 -9.41
N GLU A 368 -5.69 -12.06 -8.44
CA GLU A 368 -6.10 -11.93 -7.04
C GLU A 368 -7.10 -10.77 -6.84
N GLU A 369 -6.89 -9.67 -7.55
CA GLU A 369 -7.78 -8.51 -7.52
C GLU A 369 -9.14 -8.79 -8.17
N CYS A 370 -9.20 -9.64 -9.20
CA CYS A 370 -10.49 -10.13 -9.72
C CYS A 370 -11.29 -10.82 -8.62
N PHE A 371 -10.66 -11.74 -7.88
CA PHE A 371 -11.33 -12.44 -6.79
C PHE A 371 -11.75 -11.49 -5.67
N THR A 372 -10.82 -10.64 -5.22
CA THR A 372 -11.05 -9.71 -4.11
C THR A 372 -12.16 -8.70 -4.45
N ALA A 373 -12.19 -8.18 -5.68
CA ALA A 373 -13.25 -7.30 -6.14
C ALA A 373 -14.63 -7.98 -6.11
N MET A 374 -14.72 -9.27 -6.48
CA MET A 374 -15.98 -10.02 -6.34
C MET A 374 -16.37 -10.23 -4.88
N ALA A 375 -15.42 -10.67 -4.04
CA ALA A 375 -15.66 -10.94 -2.62
C ALA A 375 -16.12 -9.69 -1.84
N ASP A 376 -15.54 -8.54 -2.15
CA ASP A 376 -15.91 -7.23 -1.57
C ASP A 376 -17.10 -6.57 -2.27
N GLY A 377 -17.60 -7.14 -3.37
CA GLY A 377 -18.71 -6.56 -4.12
C GLY A 377 -18.37 -5.31 -4.95
N ARG A 378 -17.12 -5.11 -5.36
CA ARG A 378 -16.67 -3.93 -6.13
C ARG A 378 -16.80 -4.16 -7.64
N GLU A 379 -18.01 -4.00 -8.18
CA GLU A 379 -18.30 -4.22 -9.61
C GLU A 379 -17.49 -3.34 -10.55
N GLU A 380 -17.33 -2.06 -10.20
CA GLU A 380 -16.59 -1.09 -11.01
C GLU A 380 -15.11 -1.48 -11.16
N LEU A 381 -14.47 -1.91 -10.07
CA LEU A 381 -13.10 -2.41 -10.11
C LEU A 381 -13.01 -3.71 -10.92
N PHE A 382 -13.93 -4.65 -10.72
CA PHE A 382 -13.96 -5.89 -11.49
C PHE A 382 -14.10 -5.63 -13.00
N ARG A 383 -14.91 -4.62 -13.37
CA ARG A 383 -15.11 -4.20 -14.76
C ARG A 383 -13.82 -3.75 -15.46
N VAL A 384 -12.89 -3.17 -14.71
CA VAL A 384 -11.57 -2.76 -15.21
C VAL A 384 -10.60 -3.94 -15.23
N VAL A 385 -10.55 -4.71 -14.14
CA VAL A 385 -9.49 -5.70 -13.91
C VAL A 385 -9.71 -6.98 -14.69
N PHE A 386 -10.94 -7.50 -14.74
CA PHE A 386 -11.22 -8.80 -15.35
C PHE A 386 -10.87 -8.85 -16.85
N PRO A 387 -11.23 -7.85 -17.69
CA PRO A 387 -10.85 -7.88 -19.10
C PRO A 387 -9.32 -7.83 -19.35
N ALA A 388 -8.58 -7.14 -18.48
CA ALA A 388 -7.12 -7.11 -18.53
C ALA A 388 -6.53 -8.48 -18.17
N PHE A 389 -6.98 -9.05 -17.04
CA PHE A 389 -6.58 -10.39 -16.62
C PHE A 389 -6.93 -11.47 -17.66
N PHE A 390 -8.12 -11.39 -18.27
CA PHE A 390 -8.56 -12.33 -19.31
C PHE A 390 -7.53 -12.43 -20.45
N LYS A 391 -7.06 -11.28 -20.95
CA LYS A 391 -6.03 -11.23 -22.01
C LYS A 391 -4.70 -11.82 -21.53
N LEU A 392 -4.29 -11.51 -20.30
CA LEU A 392 -3.06 -12.06 -19.72
C LEU A 392 -3.13 -13.58 -19.54
N ALA A 393 -4.28 -14.14 -19.18
CA ALA A 393 -4.46 -15.57 -19.03
C ALA A 393 -4.29 -16.31 -20.37
N LEU A 394 -4.85 -15.77 -21.45
CA LEU A 394 -4.66 -16.31 -22.79
C LEU A 394 -3.19 -16.22 -23.24
N GLU A 395 -2.55 -15.07 -23.04
CA GLU A 395 -1.12 -14.90 -23.34
C GLU A 395 -0.26 -15.84 -22.49
N GLY A 396 -0.58 -16.02 -21.21
CA GLY A 396 0.11 -16.94 -20.32
C GLY A 396 0.00 -18.39 -20.78
N ASN A 397 -1.19 -18.81 -21.23
CA ASN A 397 -1.41 -20.13 -21.82
C ASN A 397 -0.51 -20.32 -23.05
N GLU A 398 -0.50 -19.35 -23.97
CA GLU A 398 0.31 -19.42 -25.18
C GLU A 398 1.82 -19.46 -24.89
N ARG A 399 2.30 -18.60 -23.99
CA ARG A 399 3.71 -18.57 -23.55
C ARG A 399 4.16 -19.92 -22.99
N LEU A 400 3.36 -20.53 -22.11
CA LEU A 400 3.68 -21.83 -21.52
C LEU A 400 3.56 -22.96 -22.55
N ARG A 401 2.58 -22.90 -23.46
CA ARG A 401 2.42 -23.87 -24.55
C ARG A 401 3.65 -23.88 -25.46
N GLN A 402 4.14 -22.71 -25.85
CA GLN A 402 5.36 -22.58 -26.66
C GLN A 402 6.59 -23.05 -25.91
N LYS A 403 6.74 -22.66 -24.64
CA LYS A 403 7.88 -23.06 -23.79
C LYS A 403 7.99 -24.57 -23.61
N PHE A 404 6.87 -25.27 -23.47
CA PHE A 404 6.83 -26.70 -23.21
C PHE A 404 6.45 -27.56 -24.43
N LEU A 405 6.45 -26.98 -25.65
CA LEU A 405 6.02 -27.68 -26.86
C LEU A 405 6.76 -29.00 -27.10
N SER A 406 8.06 -29.03 -26.77
CA SER A 406 8.91 -30.22 -26.84
C SER A 406 9.06 -30.99 -25.53
N ASP A 407 8.40 -30.54 -24.45
CA ASP A 407 8.47 -31.15 -23.12
C ASP A 407 7.12 -31.78 -22.74
N ALA A 408 6.91 -33.01 -23.21
CA ALA A 408 5.69 -33.78 -22.96
C ALA A 408 5.37 -33.95 -21.46
N ARG A 409 6.37 -33.84 -20.56
CA ARG A 409 6.14 -33.93 -19.11
C ARG A 409 5.55 -32.66 -18.52
N ASN A 410 5.82 -31.51 -19.14
CA ASN A 410 5.40 -30.20 -18.62
C ASN A 410 4.37 -29.50 -19.50
N ILE A 411 4.04 -30.01 -20.69
CA ILE A 411 3.05 -29.39 -21.59
C ILE A 411 1.68 -29.17 -20.92
N GLN A 412 1.28 -30.04 -19.98
CA GLN A 412 0.05 -29.88 -19.21
C GLN A 412 0.02 -28.59 -18.36
N LEU A 413 1.19 -28.06 -17.94
CA LEU A 413 1.26 -26.78 -17.24
C LEU A 413 0.74 -25.61 -18.08
N SER A 414 0.72 -25.75 -19.40
CA SER A 414 0.16 -24.70 -20.27
C SER A 414 -1.33 -24.45 -20.00
N ILE A 415 -2.06 -25.42 -19.44
CA ILE A 415 -3.49 -25.28 -19.12
C ILE A 415 -3.72 -24.45 -17.85
N GLU A 416 -2.73 -24.30 -16.97
CA GLU A 416 -2.91 -23.63 -15.68
C GLU A 416 -3.48 -22.20 -15.78
N PRO A 417 -3.07 -21.34 -16.74
CA PRO A 417 -3.68 -20.02 -16.91
C PRO A 417 -5.15 -20.07 -17.34
N LEU A 418 -5.53 -21.06 -18.15
CA LEU A 418 -6.95 -21.28 -18.49
C LEU A 418 -7.74 -21.76 -17.28
N ALA A 419 -7.15 -22.63 -16.45
CA ALA A 419 -7.78 -23.07 -15.20
C ALA A 419 -8.00 -21.90 -14.23
N ASP A 420 -7.04 -20.98 -14.09
CA ASP A 420 -7.23 -19.75 -13.30
C ASP A 420 -8.37 -18.89 -13.85
N LEU A 421 -8.41 -18.71 -15.18
CA LEU A 421 -9.46 -17.94 -15.85
C LEU A 421 -10.85 -18.57 -15.67
N MET A 422 -10.95 -19.89 -15.80
CA MET A 422 -12.18 -20.64 -15.58
C MET A 422 -12.62 -20.57 -14.11
N ALA A 423 -11.69 -20.67 -13.17
CA ALA A 423 -11.99 -20.55 -11.76
C ALA A 423 -12.58 -19.17 -11.43
N LEU A 424 -11.93 -18.09 -11.85
CA LEU A 424 -12.46 -16.74 -11.62
C LEU A 424 -13.79 -16.50 -12.34
N SER A 425 -13.96 -17.07 -13.54
CA SER A 425 -15.24 -17.03 -14.26
C SER A 425 -16.35 -17.76 -13.48
N GLY A 426 -16.05 -18.94 -12.91
CA GLY A 426 -17.00 -19.68 -12.07
C GLY A 426 -17.36 -18.95 -10.78
N TYR A 427 -16.37 -18.32 -10.14
CA TYR A 427 -16.63 -17.45 -8.98
C TYR A 427 -17.54 -16.28 -9.36
N ALA A 428 -17.37 -15.66 -10.53
CA ALA A 428 -18.24 -14.60 -10.97
C ALA A 428 -19.71 -15.04 -11.08
N ALA A 429 -19.99 -16.27 -11.55
CA ALA A 429 -21.34 -16.82 -11.54
C ALA A 429 -21.91 -16.93 -10.12
N VAL A 430 -21.11 -17.42 -9.18
CA VAL A 430 -21.50 -17.59 -7.77
C VAL A 430 -21.74 -16.23 -7.10
N PHE A 431 -20.77 -15.31 -7.18
CA PHE A 431 -20.86 -13.98 -6.57
C PHE A 431 -21.97 -13.11 -7.18
N SER A 432 -22.23 -13.25 -8.49
CA SER A 432 -23.38 -12.56 -9.12
C SER A 432 -24.70 -12.97 -8.50
N LYS A 433 -24.87 -14.26 -8.20
CA LYS A 433 -26.07 -14.78 -7.54
C LYS A 433 -26.08 -14.51 -6.05
N LEU A 434 -24.92 -14.44 -5.40
CA LEU A 434 -24.77 -14.15 -3.98
C LEU A 434 -25.13 -12.69 -3.65
N ASP A 435 -24.66 -11.76 -4.49
CA ASP A 435 -24.76 -10.31 -4.23
C ASP A 435 -25.79 -9.59 -5.11
N ASN A 436 -26.46 -10.31 -6.03
CA ASN A 436 -27.31 -9.74 -7.07
C ASN A 436 -26.58 -8.65 -7.89
N LYS A 437 -25.40 -9.04 -8.40
CA LYS A 437 -24.43 -8.21 -9.12
C LYS A 437 -24.14 -8.78 -10.50
N ASN A 438 -23.56 -7.96 -11.37
CA ASN A 438 -23.37 -8.24 -12.80
C ASN A 438 -21.96 -8.74 -13.14
N PHE A 439 -21.26 -9.40 -12.21
CA PHE A 439 -19.92 -9.96 -12.48
C PHE A 439 -19.97 -10.98 -13.62
N TRP A 440 -20.98 -11.84 -13.64
CA TRP A 440 -21.15 -12.91 -14.62
C TRP A 440 -21.41 -12.38 -16.03
N GLU A 441 -22.20 -11.32 -16.16
CA GLU A 441 -22.52 -10.72 -17.47
C GLU A 441 -21.25 -10.22 -18.18
N LEU A 442 -20.33 -9.61 -17.42
CA LEU A 442 -19.04 -9.20 -17.95
C LEU A 442 -18.18 -10.40 -18.38
N VAL A 443 -18.17 -11.46 -17.56
CA VAL A 443 -17.45 -12.69 -17.88
C VAL A 443 -17.98 -13.30 -19.17
N GLU A 444 -19.30 -13.44 -19.31
CA GLU A 444 -19.94 -13.92 -20.53
C GLU A 444 -19.60 -13.05 -21.73
N TYR A 445 -19.62 -11.73 -21.57
CA TYR A 445 -19.22 -10.80 -22.62
C TYR A 445 -17.78 -11.06 -23.09
N CYS A 446 -16.81 -11.14 -22.18
CA CYS A 446 -15.41 -11.39 -22.54
C CYS A 446 -15.21 -12.73 -23.26
N TRP A 447 -15.84 -13.80 -22.76
CA TRP A 447 -15.77 -15.10 -23.41
C TRP A 447 -16.46 -15.10 -24.77
N ASN A 448 -17.62 -14.44 -24.92
CA ASN A 448 -18.31 -14.33 -26.20
C ASN A 448 -17.45 -13.62 -27.25
N GLN A 449 -16.77 -12.53 -26.85
CA GLN A 449 -15.81 -11.84 -27.72
C GLN A 449 -14.65 -12.75 -28.12
N TYR A 450 -14.10 -13.54 -27.19
CA TYR A 450 -13.04 -14.50 -27.50
C TYR A 450 -13.48 -15.59 -28.47
N PHE A 451 -14.65 -16.20 -28.24
CA PHE A 451 -15.19 -17.22 -29.13
C PHE A 451 -15.56 -16.68 -30.52
N ALA A 452 -15.91 -15.39 -30.62
CA ALA A 452 -16.19 -14.73 -31.90
C ALA A 452 -14.93 -14.55 -32.78
N LEU A 453 -13.72 -14.70 -32.23
CA LEU A 453 -12.48 -14.68 -33.01
C LEU A 453 -12.31 -15.92 -33.90
N PHE A 454 -13.05 -16.99 -33.64
CA PHE A 454 -12.99 -18.24 -34.39
C PHE A 454 -14.15 -18.31 -35.39
N ALA A 455 -13.82 -18.40 -36.68
CA ALA A 455 -14.82 -18.46 -37.75
C ALA A 455 -15.51 -19.82 -37.81
N GLU A 456 -14.78 -20.91 -37.54
CA GLU A 456 -15.29 -22.27 -37.65
C GLU A 456 -15.71 -22.86 -36.30
N ASP A 457 -16.84 -23.58 -36.29
CA ASP A 457 -17.31 -24.29 -35.09
C ASP A 457 -16.35 -25.41 -34.66
N SER A 458 -15.53 -25.93 -35.57
CA SER A 458 -14.45 -26.89 -35.29
C SER A 458 -13.42 -26.31 -34.31
N GLN A 459 -13.00 -25.06 -34.52
CA GLN A 459 -12.03 -24.34 -33.70
C GLN A 459 -12.62 -24.01 -32.32
N LYS A 460 -13.86 -23.52 -32.28
CA LYS A 460 -14.57 -23.26 -31.02
C LYS A 460 -14.73 -24.54 -30.20
N ARG A 461 -15.06 -25.66 -30.85
CA ARG A 461 -15.15 -26.97 -30.20
C ARG A 461 -13.80 -27.41 -29.64
N HIS A 462 -12.70 -27.17 -30.35
CA HIS A 462 -11.36 -27.46 -29.84
C HIS A 462 -11.01 -26.63 -28.60
N VAL A 463 -11.39 -25.34 -28.57
CA VAL A 463 -11.24 -24.51 -27.35
C VAL A 463 -12.01 -25.13 -26.18
N ILE A 464 -13.26 -25.58 -26.38
CA ILE A 464 -14.05 -26.21 -25.32
C ILE A 464 -13.38 -27.50 -24.82
N GLN A 465 -12.81 -28.31 -25.73
CA GLN A 465 -12.04 -29.50 -25.36
C GLN A 465 -10.80 -29.14 -24.51
N LEU A 466 -10.06 -28.09 -24.87
CA LEU A 466 -8.93 -27.61 -24.07
C LEU A 466 -9.36 -27.16 -22.67
N LEU A 467 -10.52 -26.50 -22.54
CA LEU A 467 -11.08 -26.12 -21.24
C LEU A 467 -11.47 -27.34 -20.39
N CYS A 468 -11.95 -28.42 -21.00
CA CYS A 468 -12.24 -29.67 -20.28
C CYS A 468 -10.98 -30.28 -19.64
N LEU A 469 -9.80 -30.11 -20.23
CA LEU A 469 -8.54 -30.61 -19.66
C LEU A 469 -8.22 -29.95 -18.31
N ALA A 470 -8.70 -28.73 -18.05
CA ALA A 470 -8.45 -28.01 -16.80
C ALA A 470 -9.13 -28.64 -15.58
N VAL A 471 -10.16 -29.48 -15.78
CA VAL A 471 -10.92 -30.14 -14.70
C VAL A 471 -10.61 -31.63 -14.58
N GLU A 472 -9.70 -32.15 -15.41
CA GLU A 472 -9.26 -33.53 -15.34
C GLU A 472 -8.35 -33.76 -14.12
N PRO A 473 -8.42 -34.93 -13.46
CA PRO A 473 -7.58 -35.21 -12.30
C PRO A 473 -6.11 -35.28 -12.71
N THR A 474 -5.29 -34.37 -12.21
CA THR A 474 -3.83 -34.41 -12.36
C THR A 474 -3.19 -34.93 -11.08
N LEU A 475 -2.30 -35.93 -11.18
CA LEU A 475 -1.53 -36.45 -10.03
C LEU A 475 -0.48 -35.47 -9.49
N ARG A 476 -0.32 -34.30 -10.12
CA ARG A 476 0.69 -33.31 -9.83
C ARG A 476 0.06 -32.04 -9.28
N ILE A 477 0.58 -31.54 -8.16
CA ILE A 477 0.24 -30.22 -7.64
C ILE A 477 0.99 -29.20 -8.50
N ALA A 478 0.26 -28.50 -9.38
CA ALA A 478 0.82 -27.42 -10.17
C ALA A 478 1.03 -26.16 -9.31
N PRO A 479 2.06 -25.33 -9.56
CA PRO A 479 2.30 -24.13 -8.76
C PRO A 479 1.09 -23.18 -8.65
N ARG A 480 0.30 -23.03 -9.73
CA ARG A 480 -0.89 -22.16 -9.73
C ARG A 480 -2.10 -22.79 -9.01
N SER A 481 -2.14 -24.11 -8.85
CA SER A 481 -3.21 -24.78 -8.09
C SER A 481 -3.27 -24.32 -6.63
N VAL A 482 -2.13 -23.97 -6.02
CA VAL A 482 -2.06 -23.40 -4.66
C VAL A 482 -2.81 -22.07 -4.55
N MET A 483 -2.75 -21.25 -5.61
CA MET A 483 -3.45 -19.97 -5.64
C MET A 483 -4.97 -20.16 -5.77
N ARG A 484 -5.42 -21.13 -6.56
CA ARG A 484 -6.86 -21.50 -6.62
C ARG A 484 -7.37 -22.03 -5.28
N THR A 485 -6.56 -22.80 -4.55
CA THR A 485 -6.89 -23.21 -3.17
C THR A 485 -7.05 -22.01 -2.23
N ARG A 486 -6.23 -20.98 -2.37
CA ARG A 486 -6.38 -19.74 -1.60
C ARG A 486 -7.70 -19.04 -1.90
N TRP A 487 -8.10 -18.89 -3.16
CA TRP A 487 -9.41 -18.32 -3.53
C TRP A 487 -10.57 -19.13 -2.96
N GLN A 488 -10.44 -20.46 -2.95
CA GLN A 488 -11.43 -21.32 -2.31
C GLN A 488 -11.57 -21.00 -0.81
N GLN A 489 -10.46 -20.94 -0.08
CA GLN A 489 -10.47 -20.61 1.35
C GLN A 489 -11.04 -19.21 1.62
N MET A 490 -10.73 -18.23 0.76
CA MET A 490 -11.29 -16.89 0.88
C MET A 490 -12.80 -16.88 0.64
N CYS A 491 -13.29 -17.63 -0.35
CA CYS A 491 -14.72 -17.77 -0.64
C CYS A 491 -15.47 -18.41 0.54
N GLU A 492 -14.89 -19.47 1.12
CA GLU A 492 -15.40 -20.09 2.34
C GLU A 492 -15.48 -19.09 3.49
N GLY A 493 -14.45 -18.26 3.66
CA GLY A 493 -14.44 -17.16 4.62
C GLY A 493 -15.62 -16.18 4.41
N VAL A 494 -15.93 -15.82 3.17
CA VAL A 494 -17.09 -14.96 2.84
C VAL A 494 -18.40 -15.65 3.23
N PHE A 495 -18.58 -16.93 2.90
CA PHE A 495 -19.80 -17.66 3.27
C PHE A 495 -19.98 -17.79 4.78
N VAL A 496 -18.89 -18.03 5.53
CA VAL A 496 -18.93 -18.07 7.00
C VAL A 496 -19.29 -16.70 7.56
N ALA A 497 -18.65 -15.63 7.09
CA ALA A 497 -18.91 -14.27 7.54
C ALA A 497 -20.37 -13.83 7.31
N ARG A 498 -21.01 -14.38 6.28
CA ARG A 498 -22.43 -14.11 5.93
C ARG A 498 -23.42 -15.12 6.53
N GLY A 499 -22.96 -16.04 7.38
CA GLY A 499 -23.82 -17.05 8.02
C GLY A 499 -24.34 -18.14 7.08
N LEU A 500 -23.83 -18.23 5.85
CA LEU A 500 -24.24 -19.21 4.84
C LEU A 500 -23.59 -20.59 5.06
N ALA A 501 -22.51 -20.65 5.84
CA ALA A 501 -21.83 -21.87 6.23
C ALA A 501 -21.42 -21.78 7.71
N SER A 502 -21.48 -22.88 8.47
CA SER A 502 -21.06 -22.92 9.88
C SER A 502 -19.84 -23.80 10.12
N GLU A 503 -19.09 -23.52 11.20
CA GLU A 503 -18.00 -24.40 11.66
C GLU A 503 -18.43 -25.80 12.04
N ARG A 504 -19.69 -25.93 12.48
CA ARG A 504 -20.25 -27.14 13.05
C ARG A 504 -20.94 -28.03 12.01
N ASP A 505 -21.17 -27.51 10.79
CA ASP A 505 -21.83 -28.24 9.69
C ASP A 505 -20.97 -29.41 9.16
N PHE A 506 -19.69 -29.46 9.55
CA PHE A 506 -18.72 -30.51 9.17
C PHE A 506 -19.10 -31.91 9.68
N TRP A 507 -19.53 -32.03 10.94
CA TRP A 507 -19.77 -33.33 11.57
C TRP A 507 -21.21 -33.84 11.43
N ARG A 508 -22.15 -32.97 11.02
CA ARG A 508 -23.59 -33.27 11.01
C ARG A 508 -24.16 -33.69 9.66
N GLY A 509 -23.31 -33.98 8.66
CA GLY A 509 -23.72 -34.50 7.35
C GLY A 509 -24.95 -33.77 6.80
N ALA A 510 -24.76 -32.52 6.37
CA ALA A 510 -25.76 -31.53 5.95
C ALA A 510 -27.06 -32.08 5.31
N ARG A 511 -27.97 -32.63 6.13
CA ARG A 511 -29.32 -33.05 5.71
C ARG A 511 -30.42 -32.17 6.30
N ASP A 512 -30.17 -31.41 7.37
CA ASP A 512 -31.21 -30.68 8.09
C ASP A 512 -30.85 -29.22 8.39
N SER A 513 -30.50 -28.42 7.37
CA SER A 513 -30.49 -26.96 7.52
C SER A 513 -31.33 -26.33 6.43
N GLU A 514 -32.28 -25.47 6.83
CA GLU A 514 -33.09 -24.62 5.95
C GLU A 514 -32.24 -24.00 4.84
N PRO A 515 -32.79 -23.81 3.63
CA PRO A 515 -32.09 -23.15 2.54
C PRO A 515 -31.63 -21.74 2.95
N LYS A 516 -30.33 -21.61 3.25
CA LYS A 516 -29.73 -20.34 3.71
C LYS A 516 -29.62 -19.26 2.62
N HIS A 517 -30.01 -19.55 1.38
CA HIS A 517 -29.97 -18.63 0.26
C HIS A 517 -30.95 -19.04 -0.87
N PRO A 518 -31.61 -18.09 -1.57
CA PRO A 518 -32.58 -18.40 -2.64
C PRO A 518 -31.96 -19.04 -3.90
N SER A 519 -30.69 -18.75 -4.21
CA SER A 519 -30.01 -19.37 -5.35
C SER A 519 -29.52 -20.79 -5.05
N ALA A 520 -30.01 -21.79 -5.80
CA ALA A 520 -29.52 -23.17 -5.77
C ALA A 520 -27.99 -23.27 -5.95
N LEU A 521 -27.41 -22.47 -6.86
CA LEU A 521 -25.96 -22.42 -7.06
C LEU A 521 -25.21 -22.04 -5.78
N VAL A 522 -25.62 -20.97 -5.10
CA VAL A 522 -25.02 -20.50 -3.85
C VAL A 522 -25.16 -21.55 -2.75
N ARG A 523 -26.34 -22.20 -2.64
CA ARG A 523 -26.56 -23.28 -1.66
C ARG A 523 -25.59 -24.45 -1.89
N ILE A 524 -25.42 -24.89 -3.13
CA ILE A 524 -24.51 -25.99 -3.47
C ILE A 524 -23.05 -25.59 -3.21
N PHE A 525 -22.68 -24.35 -3.54
CA PHE A 525 -21.32 -23.84 -3.33
C PHE A 525 -20.99 -23.62 -1.84
N SER A 526 -21.97 -23.29 -0.99
CA SER A 526 -21.76 -23.05 0.45
C SER A 526 -21.85 -24.30 1.33
N ARG A 527 -22.46 -25.40 0.84
CA ARG A 527 -22.71 -26.66 1.59
C ARG A 527 -21.46 -27.47 1.95
N SER A 528 -20.30 -27.09 1.44
CA SER A 528 -19.14 -27.96 1.41
C SER A 528 -17.91 -27.25 1.95
N ARG A 529 -17.46 -27.65 3.15
CA ARG A 529 -16.22 -27.13 3.75
C ARG A 529 -14.93 -27.70 3.18
N TYR A 530 -15.00 -28.72 2.33
CA TYR A 530 -13.81 -29.36 1.73
C TYR A 530 -14.01 -29.99 0.34
N LEU A 531 -15.18 -29.89 -0.29
CA LEU A 531 -15.62 -30.90 -1.24
C LEU A 531 -15.96 -30.33 -2.61
N PHE A 532 -15.26 -30.85 -3.61
CA PHE A 532 -15.68 -31.18 -4.99
C PHE A 532 -16.29 -30.13 -5.93
N ASN A 533 -16.79 -28.99 -5.44
CA ASN A 533 -17.42 -27.95 -6.25
C ASN A 533 -16.38 -26.94 -6.72
N ASP A 534 -15.70 -27.36 -7.78
CA ASP A 534 -14.65 -26.60 -8.42
C ASP A 534 -15.26 -25.49 -9.28
N PRO A 535 -14.87 -24.21 -9.08
CA PRO A 535 -15.41 -23.10 -9.84
C PRO A 535 -15.18 -23.27 -11.35
N CYS A 536 -14.14 -24.00 -11.78
CA CYS A 536 -13.97 -24.36 -13.19
C CYS A 536 -15.15 -25.20 -13.72
N VAL A 537 -15.68 -26.11 -12.90
CA VAL A 537 -16.84 -26.95 -13.23
C VAL A 537 -18.11 -26.09 -13.34
N VAL A 538 -18.28 -25.09 -12.46
CA VAL A 538 -19.38 -24.11 -12.56
C VAL A 538 -19.31 -23.38 -13.90
N PHE A 539 -18.14 -22.85 -14.27
CA PHE A 539 -17.98 -22.17 -15.54
C PHE A 539 -18.29 -23.07 -16.74
N LEU A 540 -17.81 -24.33 -16.73
CA LEU A 540 -18.12 -25.29 -17.79
C LEU A 540 -19.64 -25.55 -17.92
N ALA A 541 -20.34 -25.74 -16.80
CA ALA A 541 -21.76 -26.03 -16.78
C ALA A 541 -22.63 -24.83 -17.20
N PHE A 542 -22.28 -23.62 -16.76
CA PHE A 542 -23.08 -22.41 -16.98
C PHE A 542 -22.78 -21.72 -18.30
N TYR A 543 -21.57 -21.89 -18.85
CA TYR A 543 -21.18 -21.25 -20.11
C TYR A 543 -20.79 -22.27 -21.18
N ALA A 544 -19.68 -22.99 -21.01
CA ALA A 544 -19.06 -23.76 -22.10
C ALA A 544 -20.01 -24.82 -22.70
N PHE A 545 -20.72 -25.58 -21.87
CA PHE A 545 -21.69 -26.60 -22.30
C PHE A 545 -23.10 -26.07 -22.60
N LYS A 546 -23.34 -24.76 -22.45
CA LYS A 546 -24.55 -24.10 -22.97
C LYS A 546 -24.39 -23.66 -24.42
N ARG A 547 -23.15 -23.65 -24.93
CA ARG A 547 -22.85 -23.29 -26.31
C ARG A 547 -23.25 -24.40 -27.29
N PRO A 548 -23.77 -24.05 -28.49
CA PRO A 548 -24.18 -25.05 -29.48
C PRO A 548 -23.01 -25.91 -29.96
N GLU A 549 -21.79 -25.36 -30.00
CA GLU A 549 -20.61 -26.07 -30.49
C GLU A 549 -20.17 -27.22 -29.56
N ALA A 550 -20.65 -27.23 -28.30
CA ALA A 550 -20.40 -28.27 -27.31
C ALA A 550 -21.32 -29.50 -27.45
N ALA A 551 -22.36 -29.46 -28.29
CA ALA A 551 -23.40 -30.49 -28.33
C ALA A 551 -22.88 -31.90 -28.62
N SER A 552 -21.76 -32.02 -29.36
CA SER A 552 -21.13 -33.30 -29.70
C SER A 552 -20.01 -33.73 -28.74
N LEU A 553 -19.75 -32.98 -27.67
CA LEU A 553 -18.68 -33.28 -26.72
C LEU A 553 -19.23 -34.04 -25.50
N GLU A 554 -18.47 -35.01 -25.02
CA GLU A 554 -18.78 -35.68 -23.76
C GLU A 554 -18.55 -34.71 -22.59
N LYS A 555 -19.57 -34.55 -21.74
CA LYS A 555 -19.45 -33.72 -20.54
C LYS A 555 -18.56 -34.41 -19.50
N PRO A 556 -17.59 -33.72 -18.89
CA PRO A 556 -16.86 -34.25 -17.74
C PRO A 556 -17.83 -34.70 -16.63
N ARG A 557 -17.54 -35.82 -15.97
CA ARG A 557 -18.41 -36.39 -14.91
C ARG A 557 -18.77 -35.38 -13.82
N ARG A 558 -17.85 -34.48 -13.48
CA ARG A 558 -18.04 -33.43 -12.46
C ARG A 558 -19.10 -32.40 -12.90
N VAL A 559 -19.15 -32.06 -14.19
CA VAL A 559 -20.18 -31.16 -14.77
C VAL A 559 -21.55 -31.82 -14.67
N ILE A 560 -21.66 -33.10 -15.03
CA ILE A 560 -22.91 -33.87 -14.93
C ILE A 560 -23.39 -33.95 -13.48
N SER A 561 -22.47 -34.17 -12.53
CA SER A 561 -22.80 -34.19 -11.10
C SER A 561 -23.37 -32.86 -10.64
N LEU A 562 -22.72 -31.74 -11.00
CA LEU A 562 -23.19 -30.41 -10.64
C LEU A 562 -24.58 -30.09 -11.22
N GLU A 563 -24.83 -30.43 -12.49
CA GLU A 563 -26.15 -30.22 -13.12
C GLU A 563 -27.25 -31.00 -12.41
N ARG A 564 -26.99 -32.24 -11.98
CA ARG A 564 -27.95 -33.05 -11.20
C ARG A 564 -28.20 -32.46 -9.81
N ASP A 565 -27.16 -31.97 -9.15
CA ASP A 565 -27.30 -31.36 -7.82
C ASP A 565 -28.10 -30.05 -7.90
N LEU A 566 -27.92 -29.26 -8.97
CA LEU A 566 -28.72 -28.06 -9.24
C LEU A 566 -30.19 -28.38 -9.48
N GLN A 567 -30.49 -29.43 -10.26
CA GLN A 567 -31.87 -29.89 -10.49
C GLN A 567 -32.55 -30.27 -9.17
N ARG A 568 -31.91 -31.14 -8.38
CA ARG A 568 -32.42 -31.57 -7.07
C ARG A 568 -32.64 -30.40 -6.10
N SER A 569 -31.71 -29.45 -6.07
CA SER A 569 -31.83 -28.28 -5.20
C SER A 569 -32.98 -27.35 -5.62
N THR A 570 -33.39 -27.35 -6.88
CA THR A 570 -34.49 -26.52 -7.39
C THR A 570 -35.83 -27.22 -7.23
N GLU A 571 -35.87 -28.55 -7.38
CA GLU A 571 -37.06 -29.37 -7.12
C GLU A 571 -37.48 -29.28 -5.65
N ASN A 572 -36.52 -29.30 -4.72
CA ASN A 572 -36.79 -29.10 -3.29
C ASN A 572 -37.36 -27.71 -2.94
N ASP A 573 -37.19 -26.68 -3.80
CA ASP A 573 -37.79 -25.35 -3.59
C ASP A 573 -39.27 -25.30 -4.05
N LEU A 574 -39.75 -26.33 -4.78
CA LEU A 574 -41.13 -26.41 -5.29
C LEU A 574 -42.05 -27.29 -4.43
N ASP A 575 -41.47 -28.11 -3.56
CA ASP A 575 -42.17 -29.04 -2.65
C ASP A 575 -42.34 -28.49 -1.21
N GLU A 576 -41.76 -27.31 -0.91
CA GLU A 576 -42.01 -26.46 0.29
C GLU A 576 -42.93 -25.28 -0.06
#